data_AF-A0A3B9W6X7-F1
#
_entry.id   AF-A0A3B9W6X7-F1
#
_cell.length_a   1.000
_cell.length_b   1.000
_cell.length_c   1.000
_cell.angle_alpha   90.00
_cell.angle_beta   90.00
_cell.angle_gamma   90.00
#
_symmetry.space_group_name_H-M   'P 1'
#
loop_
_entity.id
_entity.type
_entity.pdbx_description
1 polymer ?
#
loop_
_entity_poly.entity_id
_entity_poly.type
_entity_poly.pdbx_seq_one_letter_code
_entity_poly.pdbx_strand_id
1 'polypeptide(L)'
;LGIYVPASFSQFSKITSIEEETHPIDAEAMVEQLVIGQEEIVRTARHLMPLVSSVHDAPTESLLTDRMMVHEKNAWMLRSLLEES
;
A
#
# COMPACT_ATOMS: atom_id res chain seq x y z
N LEU A 1 20.53 7.05 -8.34
CA LEU A 1 20.07 6.93 -6.93
C LEU A 1 21.17 6.26 -6.12
N GLY A 2 21.50 6.78 -4.93
CA GLY A 2 22.59 6.32 -4.06
C GLY A 2 22.31 6.58 -2.57
N ILE A 3 21.02 6.57 -2.21
CA ILE A 3 20.51 6.91 -0.88
C ILE A 3 20.35 5.61 -0.08
N TYR A 4 20.64 5.67 1.22
CA TYR A 4 20.39 4.55 2.14
C TYR A 4 18.90 4.24 2.22
N VAL A 5 18.54 2.98 1.97
CA VAL A 5 17.16 2.50 2.09
C VAL A 5 17.05 1.64 3.35
N PRO A 6 16.10 1.93 4.26
CA PRO A 6 15.82 1.05 5.38
C PRO A 6 15.40 -0.33 4.88
N ALA A 7 15.91 -1.39 5.51
CA ALA A 7 15.70 -2.77 5.04
C ALA A 7 15.52 -3.80 6.16
N SER A 8 15.58 -3.40 7.44
CA SER A 8 15.23 -4.28 8.55
C SER A 8 13.75 -4.18 8.92
N PHE A 9 13.18 -5.25 9.47
CA PHE A 9 11.82 -5.25 10.00
C PHE A 9 11.59 -4.14 11.04
N SER A 10 12.57 -3.91 11.92
CA SER A 10 12.53 -2.83 12.90
C SER A 10 12.54 -1.42 12.30
N GLN A 11 13.10 -1.25 11.10
CA GLN A 11 13.04 0.01 10.37
C GLN A 11 11.70 0.17 9.65
N PHE A 12 11.18 -0.89 9.04
CA PHE A 12 9.86 -0.89 8.42
C PHE A 12 8.74 -0.57 9.42
N SER A 13 8.77 -1.19 10.60
CA SER A 13 7.81 -0.93 11.69
C SER A 13 7.79 0.54 12.14
N LYS A 14 8.90 1.28 11.98
CA LYS A 14 8.97 2.70 12.34
C LYS A 14 8.42 3.66 11.29
N ILE A 15 8.29 3.21 10.04
CA ILE A 15 7.92 4.07 8.89
C ILE A 15 6.61 3.67 8.23
N THR A 16 6.07 2.48 8.56
CA THR A 16 4.78 2.01 8.04
C THR A 16 3.62 2.80 8.66
N SER A 17 2.56 3.01 7.87
CA SER A 17 1.25 3.47 8.35
C SER A 17 0.26 2.32 8.58
N ILE A 18 0.64 1.09 8.24
CA ILE A 18 -0.16 -0.12 8.44
C ILE A 18 0.15 -0.68 9.83
N GLU A 19 -0.88 -0.86 10.64
CA GLU A 19 -0.80 -1.47 11.97
C GLU A 19 -0.66 -2.99 11.87
N GLU A 20 0.17 -3.57 12.74
CA GLU A 20 0.37 -5.01 12.82
C GLU A 20 -0.69 -5.64 13.72
N GLU A 21 -1.39 -6.65 13.19
CA GLU A 21 -2.27 -7.49 14.00
C GLU A 21 -1.44 -8.51 14.79
N THR A 22 -1.64 -8.56 16.10
CA THR A 22 -0.87 -9.42 17.02
C THR A 22 -1.71 -10.54 17.62
N HIS A 23 -3.00 -10.59 17.29
CA HIS A 23 -3.94 -11.57 17.78
C HIS A 23 -4.62 -12.34 16.63
N PRO A 24 -5.02 -13.60 16.85
CA PRO A 24 -5.84 -14.31 15.89
C PRO A 24 -7.18 -13.60 15.69
N ILE A 25 -7.53 -13.36 14.43
CA ILE A 25 -8.82 -12.80 13.98
C ILE A 25 -9.50 -13.80 13.04
N ASP A 26 -10.80 -13.61 12.77
CA ASP A 26 -11.53 -14.46 11.81
C ASP A 26 -11.21 -14.09 10.35
N ALA A 27 -11.67 -14.93 9.42
CA ALA A 27 -11.35 -14.79 8.00
C ALA A 27 -11.91 -13.49 7.39
N GLU A 28 -13.06 -13.03 7.85
CA GLU A 28 -13.68 -11.79 7.36
C GLU A 28 -12.85 -10.59 7.79
N ALA A 29 -12.48 -10.51 9.08
CA ALA A 29 -11.59 -9.49 9.60
C ALA A 29 -10.20 -9.51 8.93
N MET A 30 -9.67 -10.70 8.59
CA MET A 30 -8.42 -10.79 7.80
C MET A 30 -8.58 -10.14 6.42
N VAL A 31 -9.71 -10.35 5.74
CA VAL A 31 -9.97 -9.76 4.42
C VAL A 31 -10.14 -8.24 4.55
N GLU A 32 -10.84 -7.75 5.57
CA GLU A 32 -10.94 -6.31 5.86
C GLU A 32 -9.56 -5.66 6.07
N GLN A 33 -8.70 -6.28 6.88
CA GLN A 33 -7.33 -5.79 7.08
C GLN A 33 -6.53 -5.78 5.77
N LEU A 34 -6.70 -6.78 4.91
CA LEU A 34 -6.06 -6.79 3.59
C LEU A 34 -6.57 -5.65 2.71
N VAL A 35 -7.88 -5.35 2.70
CA VAL A 35 -8.44 -4.20 1.97
C VAL A 35 -7.75 -2.91 2.42
N ILE A 36 -7.71 -2.68 3.73
CA ILE A 36 -7.06 -1.49 4.32
C ILE A 36 -5.60 -1.40 3.89
N GLY A 37 -4.85 -2.50 3.95
CA GLY A 37 -3.45 -2.55 3.53
C GLY A 37 -3.25 -2.20 2.04
N GLN A 38 -4.12 -2.68 1.14
CA GLN A 38 -4.06 -2.30 -0.28
C GLN A 38 -4.32 -0.79 -0.46
N GLU A 39 -5.34 -0.24 0.22
CA GLU A 39 -5.72 1.16 0.13
C GLU A 39 -4.65 2.10 0.69
N GLU A 40 -3.96 1.69 1.77
CA GLU A 40 -2.84 2.43 2.36
C GLU A 40 -1.67 2.62 1.38
N ILE A 41 -1.36 1.59 0.58
CA ILE A 41 -0.31 1.69 -0.45
C ILE A 41 -0.75 2.65 -1.57
N VAL A 42 -2.01 2.57 -2.00
CA VAL A 42 -2.57 3.48 -3.01
C VAL A 42 -2.54 4.92 -2.51
N ARG A 43 -2.94 5.16 -1.26
CA ARG A 43 -2.93 6.47 -0.60
C ARG A 43 -1.52 7.05 -0.54
N THR A 44 -0.54 6.23 -0.16
CA THR A 44 0.87 6.63 -0.12
C THR A 44 1.40 6.99 -1.50
N ALA A 45 1.14 6.16 -2.52
CA ALA A 45 1.57 6.43 -3.90
C ALA A 45 0.92 7.70 -4.46
N ARG A 46 -0.37 7.92 -4.22
CA ARG A 46 -1.11 9.13 -4.62
C ARG A 46 -0.57 10.38 -3.94
N HIS A 47 -0.15 10.28 -2.67
CA HIS A 47 0.48 11.39 -1.94
C HIS A 47 1.86 11.76 -2.51
N LEU A 48 2.62 10.78 -3.00
CA LEU A 48 3.94 11.01 -3.60
C LEU A 48 3.86 11.59 -5.02
N MET A 49 2.79 11.30 -5.77
CA MET A 49 2.69 11.68 -7.18
C MET A 49 2.98 13.17 -7.45
N PRO A 50 2.39 14.15 -6.73
CA PRO A 50 2.67 15.57 -6.97
C PRO A 50 4.15 15.94 -6.80
N LEU A 51 4.83 15.33 -5.83
CA LEU A 51 6.27 15.56 -5.59
C LEU A 51 7.10 15.03 -6.77
N VAL A 52 6.83 13.80 -7.20
CA VAL A 52 7.56 13.16 -8.30
C VAL A 52 7.34 13.93 -9.62
N SER A 53 6.11 14.38 -9.88
CA SER A 53 5.78 15.22 -11.02
C SER A 53 6.49 16.56 -11.00
N SER A 54 6.63 17.19 -9.83
CA SER A 54 7.30 18.50 -9.70
C SER A 54 8.79 18.47 -10.04
N VAL A 55 9.44 17.29 -9.94
CA VAL A 55 10.86 17.11 -10.26
C VAL A 55 11.07 16.40 -11.61
N HIS A 56 10.00 16.15 -12.37
CA HIS A 56 10.02 15.50 -13.67
C HIS A 56 10.70 14.11 -13.69
N ASP A 57 10.53 13.33 -12.62
CA ASP A 57 11.06 11.96 -12.53
C ASP A 57 10.08 10.94 -13.12
N ALA A 58 9.99 10.92 -14.46
CA ALA A 58 9.06 10.06 -15.21
C ALA A 58 9.17 8.55 -14.90
N PRO A 59 10.37 7.96 -14.71
CA PRO A 59 10.49 6.56 -14.29
C PRO A 59 9.80 6.28 -12.95
N THR A 60 9.96 7.17 -11.96
CA THR A 60 9.31 7.00 -10.66
C THR A 60 7.80 7.21 -10.76
N GLU A 61 7.32 8.15 -11.57
CA GLU A 61 5.87 8.32 -11.81
C GLU A 61 5.23 7.06 -12.42
N SER A 62 5.88 6.46 -13.42
CA SER A 62 5.42 5.22 -14.03
C SER A 62 5.34 4.10 -13.01
N LEU A 63 6.38 3.94 -12.17
CA LEU A 63 6.41 2.93 -11.13
C LEU A 63 5.26 3.10 -10.12
N LEU A 64 5.00 4.33 -9.67
CA LEU A 64 3.89 4.62 -8.75
C LEU A 64 2.53 4.32 -9.40
N THR A 65 2.39 4.65 -10.68
CA THR A 65 1.16 4.39 -11.45
C THR A 65 0.87 2.89 -11.55
N ASP A 66 1.87 2.10 -11.94
CA ASP A 66 1.74 0.65 -12.06
C ASP A 66 1.39 0.00 -10.70
N ARG A 67 2.01 0.50 -9.63
CA ARG A 67 1.71 0.02 -8.27
C ARG A 67 0.28 0.34 -7.86
N MET A 68 -0.20 1.56 -8.07
CA MET A 68 -1.58 1.93 -7.76
C MET A 68 -2.57 1.02 -8.48
N MET A 69 -2.37 0.76 -9.78
CA MET A 69 -3.28 -0.08 -10.56
C MET A 69 -3.45 -1.48 -9.97
N VAL A 70 -2.35 -2.12 -9.57
CA VAL A 70 -2.38 -3.46 -8.94
C VAL A 70 -3.11 -3.42 -7.60
N HIS A 71 -2.77 -2.46 -6.75
CA HIS A 71 -3.34 -2.37 -5.40
C HIS A 71 -4.82 -1.97 -5.42
N GLU A 72 -5.24 -1.08 -6.32
CA GLU A 72 -6.66 -0.73 -6.52
C GLU A 72 -7.47 -1.93 -7.01
N LYS A 73 -6.93 -2.71 -7.95
CA LYS A 73 -7.58 -3.94 -8.43
C LYS A 73 -7.73 -4.96 -7.31
N ASN A 74 -6.69 -5.16 -6.51
CA ASN A 74 -6.73 -6.09 -5.37
C ASN A 74 -7.75 -5.64 -4.32
N ALA A 75 -7.76 -4.35 -3.95
CA ALA A 75 -8.72 -3.80 -3.02
C ALA A 75 -10.16 -4.03 -3.51
N TRP A 76 -10.42 -3.83 -4.81
CA TRP A 76 -11.72 -4.11 -5.40
C TRP A 76 -12.11 -5.58 -5.29
N MET A 77 -11.22 -6.51 -5.64
CA MET A 77 -11.50 -7.95 -5.54
C MET A 77 -11.73 -8.40 -4.10
N LEU A 78 -11.02 -7.83 -3.12
CA LEU A 78 -11.21 -8.17 -1.72
C LEU A 78 -12.53 -7.61 -1.16
N ARG A 79 -12.91 -6.37 -1.53
CA ARG A 79 -14.21 -5.80 -1.17
C ARG A 79 -15.37 -6.63 -1.73
N SER A 80 -15.26 -7.17 -2.94
CA SER A 80 -16.33 -8.03 -3.48
C SER A 80 -16.51 -9.33 -2.69
N LEU A 81 -15.47 -9.86 -2.03
CA LEU A 81 -15.60 -11.01 -1.14
C LEU A 81 -16.38 -10.68 0.15
N LEU A 82 -16.26 -9.44 0.63
CA LEU A 82 -17.00 -8.96 1.80
C LEU A 82 -18.46 -8.63 1.47
N GLU A 83 -18.75 -8.20 0.25
CA GLU A 83 -20.13 -7.94 -0.22
C GLU A 83 -20.98 -9.22 -0.42
N GLU A 84 -20.33 -10.37 -0.62
CA GLU A 84 -20.98 -11.68 -0.81
C GLU A 84 -21.26 -12.44 0.50
N SER A 85 -20.79 -11.92 1.65
CA SER A 85 -20.93 -12.52 2.99
C SER A 85 -22.17 -11.97 3.72
#